data_AF-A0A936U0U2-F1
#
_entry.id   AF-A0A936U0U2-F1
#
_cell.length_a   1.000
_cell.length_b   1.000
_cell.length_c   1.000
_cell.angle_alpha   90.00
_cell.angle_beta   90.00
_cell.angle_gamma   90.00
#
_symmetry.space_group_name_H-M   'P 1'
#
loop_
_entity.id
_entity.type
_entity.pdbx_description
1 polymer ?
#
loop_
_entity_poly.entity_id
_entity_poly.type
_entity_poly.pdbx_seq_one_letter_code
_entity_poly.pdbx_strand_id
1 'polypeptide(L)'
;MLWKYGPGSADWEALTYLWDERADEAWLAPEEGVEDALGTPHDVPSRWDCQACHGVEAGLRPLGFSAVQLDHEGEGLTLSDLIAQGALSHPDTVVPQIPGDQATQSALGVLHSNCGACHSDPNPYCTIGVDLRLWLRVEAMASVQDTDTYRSAVGIPAQTGTVAGADTLIVAGDAEASVLFHRMALRDGALQMPPLGTDLADADGLNAVKTWINALEE
;
A
#
# COMPACT_ATOMS: atom_id res chain seq x y z
N MET A 1 -8.13 -12.54 -6.26
CA MET A 1 -7.51 -13.36 -5.19
C MET A 1 -6.37 -14.17 -5.78
N LEU A 2 -5.24 -14.28 -5.08
CA LEU A 2 -4.16 -15.17 -5.51
C LEU A 2 -4.43 -16.60 -5.05
N TRP A 3 -4.37 -17.55 -5.98
CA TRP A 3 -4.56 -18.97 -5.74
C TRP A 3 -3.23 -19.71 -5.82
N LYS A 4 -2.86 -20.43 -4.77
CA LYS A 4 -1.64 -21.25 -4.76
C LYS A 4 -1.92 -22.61 -5.40
N TYR A 5 -1.34 -22.89 -6.56
CA TYR A 5 -1.55 -24.14 -7.27
C TYR A 5 -0.41 -25.16 -7.07
N GLY A 6 0.73 -24.73 -6.52
CA GLY A 6 1.92 -25.56 -6.39
C GLY A 6 2.80 -25.22 -5.18
N PRO A 7 3.85 -26.02 -4.92
CA PRO A 7 4.73 -25.84 -3.77
C PRO A 7 5.79 -24.74 -3.96
N GLY A 8 6.04 -24.29 -5.20
CA GLY A 8 7.00 -23.24 -5.52
C GLY A 8 6.61 -21.88 -4.94
N SER A 9 7.61 -21.02 -4.72
CA SER A 9 7.41 -19.68 -4.16
C SER A 9 6.64 -18.74 -5.09
N ALA A 10 6.64 -19.02 -6.40
CA ALA A 10 5.93 -18.28 -7.44
C ALA A 10 4.73 -19.05 -8.02
N ASP A 11 4.35 -20.19 -7.44
CA ASP A 11 3.23 -21.02 -7.92
C ASP A 11 1.88 -20.45 -7.49
N TRP A 12 1.63 -19.20 -7.89
CA TRP A 12 0.42 -18.44 -7.64
C TRP A 12 -0.22 -18.02 -8.96
N GLU A 13 -1.54 -18.03 -9.00
CA GLU A 13 -2.34 -17.54 -10.11
C GLU A 13 -3.30 -16.45 -9.61
N ALA A 14 -3.48 -15.39 -10.39
CA ALA A 14 -4.46 -14.36 -10.10
C ALA A 14 -5.84 -14.77 -10.64
N LEU A 15 -6.78 -15.01 -9.74
CA LEU A 15 -8.16 -15.37 -10.05
C LEU A 15 -9.11 -14.40 -9.34
N THR A 16 -9.94 -13.71 -10.11
CA THR A 16 -10.99 -12.82 -9.59
C THR A 16 -12.35 -13.48 -9.74
N TYR A 17 -13.26 -13.17 -8.82
CA TYR A 17 -14.58 -13.78 -8.78
C TYR A 17 -15.64 -12.69 -8.73
N LEU A 18 -16.73 -12.91 -9.46
CA LEU A 18 -17.89 -12.03 -9.49
C LEU A 18 -19.04 -12.71 -8.75
N TRP A 19 -19.56 -12.04 -7.73
CA TRP A 19 -20.78 -12.47 -7.04
C TRP A 19 -21.99 -12.34 -7.95
N ASP A 20 -22.96 -13.22 -7.76
CA ASP A 20 -24.28 -13.06 -8.35
C ASP A 20 -25.06 -11.90 -7.67
N GLU A 21 -26.21 -11.52 -8.24
CA GLU A 21 -27.04 -10.43 -7.70
C GLU A 21 -27.56 -10.69 -6.28
N ARG A 22 -27.55 -11.95 -5.83
CA ARG A 22 -28.02 -12.37 -4.51
C ARG A 22 -26.90 -12.39 -3.47
N ALA A 23 -25.64 -12.26 -3.91
CA ALA A 23 -24.43 -12.39 -3.10
C ALA A 23 -24.34 -13.72 -2.33
N ASP A 24 -24.88 -14.81 -2.88
CA ASP A 24 -24.82 -16.15 -2.29
C ASP A 24 -23.94 -17.14 -3.08
N GLU A 25 -23.59 -16.82 -4.33
CA GLU A 25 -22.66 -17.58 -5.16
C GLU A 25 -21.72 -16.67 -5.95
N ALA A 26 -20.47 -17.10 -6.14
CA ALA A 26 -19.49 -16.36 -6.93
C ALA A 26 -18.88 -17.24 -8.03
N TRP A 27 -18.74 -16.66 -9.22
CA TRP A 27 -18.20 -17.33 -10.40
C TRP A 27 -16.86 -16.73 -10.77
N LEU A 28 -15.99 -17.52 -11.39
CA LEU A 28 -14.73 -17.01 -11.92
C LEU A 28 -15.04 -15.90 -12.93
N ALA A 29 -14.47 -14.71 -12.71
CA ALA A 29 -14.65 -13.58 -13.58
C ALA A 29 -13.89 -13.77 -14.92
N PRO A 30 -14.30 -13.06 -15.99
CA PRO A 30 -13.52 -12.97 -17.21
C PRO A 30 -12.08 -12.54 -16.96
N GLU A 31 -11.15 -12.92 -17.85
CA GLU A 31 -9.72 -12.60 -17.65
C GLU A 31 -9.46 -11.09 -17.71
N GLU A 32 -10.25 -10.39 -18.52
CA GLU A 32 -10.29 -8.94 -18.69
C GLU A 32 -10.92 -8.18 -17.52
N GLY A 33 -11.49 -8.86 -16.53
CA GLY A 33 -12.20 -8.22 -15.44
C GLY A 33 -13.61 -7.77 -15.81
N VAL A 34 -14.25 -7.02 -14.93
CA VAL A 34 -15.60 -6.47 -15.10
C VAL A 34 -15.63 -5.07 -14.49
N GLU A 35 -15.80 -4.05 -15.33
CA GLU A 35 -16.04 -2.68 -14.89
C GLU A 35 -17.46 -2.54 -14.32
N ASP A 36 -17.60 -1.67 -13.32
CA ASP A 36 -18.86 -1.34 -12.68
C ASP A 36 -19.70 -2.58 -12.32
N ALA A 37 -19.07 -3.55 -11.63
CA ALA A 37 -19.65 -4.85 -11.39
C ALA A 37 -21.04 -4.75 -10.73
N LEU A 38 -22.03 -5.42 -11.34
CA LEU A 38 -23.44 -5.37 -10.93
C LEU A 38 -24.04 -3.94 -10.90
N GLY A 39 -23.50 -3.01 -11.70
CA GLY A 39 -23.94 -1.61 -11.73
C GLY A 39 -23.50 -0.80 -10.50
N THR A 40 -22.54 -1.30 -9.74
CA THR A 40 -21.88 -0.58 -8.63
C THR A 40 -20.60 0.07 -9.16
N PRO A 41 -20.01 1.08 -8.49
CA PRO A 41 -18.72 1.65 -8.89
C PRO A 41 -17.54 0.77 -8.46
N HIS A 42 -17.73 -0.55 -8.36
CA HIS A 42 -16.68 -1.48 -7.96
C HIS A 42 -16.26 -2.32 -9.15
N ASP A 43 -15.00 -2.23 -9.53
CA ASP A 43 -14.44 -3.04 -10.58
C ASP A 43 -13.95 -4.38 -10.06
N VAL A 44 -14.19 -5.44 -10.83
CA VAL A 44 -13.47 -6.70 -10.71
C VAL A 44 -12.21 -6.59 -11.58
N PRO A 45 -11.00 -6.56 -11.01
CA PRO A 45 -9.79 -6.32 -11.80
C PRO A 45 -9.50 -7.47 -12.76
N SER A 46 -8.84 -7.14 -13.86
CA SER A 46 -8.34 -8.14 -14.80
C SER A 46 -7.20 -8.95 -14.16
N ARG A 47 -6.86 -10.09 -14.77
CA ARG A 47 -5.69 -10.87 -14.37
C ARG A 47 -4.38 -10.11 -14.60
N TRP A 48 -4.35 -9.18 -15.55
CA TRP A 48 -3.18 -8.33 -15.83
C TRP A 48 -3.01 -7.22 -14.78
N ASP A 49 -4.11 -6.62 -14.31
CA ASP A 49 -4.06 -5.63 -13.23
C ASP A 49 -3.51 -6.25 -11.95
N CYS A 50 -3.90 -7.50 -11.67
CA CYS A 50 -3.33 -8.25 -10.55
C CYS A 50 -1.81 -8.39 -10.67
N GLN A 51 -1.28 -8.64 -11.88
CA GLN A 51 0.16 -8.77 -12.12
C GLN A 51 0.90 -7.44 -11.92
N ALA A 52 0.27 -6.30 -12.18
CA ALA A 52 0.89 -4.99 -11.99
C ALA A 52 1.37 -4.78 -10.54
N CYS A 53 0.61 -5.26 -9.56
CA CYS A 53 1.01 -5.17 -8.15
C CYS A 53 1.70 -6.44 -7.64
N HIS A 54 1.18 -7.63 -7.96
CA HIS A 54 1.63 -8.89 -7.37
C HIS A 54 2.80 -9.55 -8.13
N GLY A 55 3.04 -9.19 -9.39
CA GLY A 55 3.96 -9.88 -10.30
C GLY A 55 5.38 -9.31 -10.34
N VAL A 56 5.68 -8.35 -9.46
CA VAL A 56 6.88 -7.51 -9.58
C VAL A 56 8.17 -8.26 -9.24
N GLU A 57 8.13 -9.24 -8.34
CA GLU A 57 9.30 -10.02 -7.89
C GLU A 57 9.41 -11.39 -8.57
N ALA A 58 9.59 -11.41 -9.89
CA ALA A 58 9.81 -12.63 -10.69
C ALA A 58 8.78 -13.75 -10.42
N GLY A 59 7.52 -13.37 -10.19
CA GLY A 59 6.41 -14.27 -9.91
C GLY A 59 5.29 -13.57 -9.12
N LEU A 60 4.06 -14.07 -9.23
CA LEU A 60 2.93 -13.59 -8.45
C LEU A 60 3.12 -13.94 -6.96
N ARG A 61 2.98 -12.96 -6.06
CA ARG A 61 3.08 -13.16 -4.60
C ARG A 61 2.03 -12.35 -3.84
N PRO A 62 1.52 -12.83 -2.70
CA PRO A 62 0.63 -12.06 -1.84
C PRO A 62 1.28 -10.75 -1.36
N LEU A 63 0.50 -9.68 -1.39
CA LEU A 63 0.81 -8.40 -0.74
C LEU A 63 0.10 -8.46 0.61
N GLY A 64 0.78 -8.20 1.72
CA GLY A 64 0.09 -8.07 3.01
C GLY A 64 0.57 -8.93 4.18
N PHE A 65 1.54 -9.83 3.99
CA PHE A 65 2.16 -10.58 5.10
C PHE A 65 3.35 -9.82 5.70
N SER A 66 3.22 -8.51 5.90
CA SER A 66 4.26 -7.72 6.54
C SER A 66 4.22 -7.90 8.05
N ALA A 67 5.38 -7.82 8.70
CA ALA A 67 5.43 -7.89 10.16
C ALA A 67 4.62 -6.76 10.82
N VAL A 68 4.57 -5.58 10.18
CA VAL A 68 3.78 -4.43 10.65
C VAL A 68 2.28 -4.70 10.53
N GLN A 69 1.81 -5.32 9.45
CA GLN A 69 0.38 -5.63 9.25
C GLN A 69 -0.10 -6.79 10.12
N LEU A 70 0.79 -7.72 10.46
CA LEU A 70 0.51 -8.87 11.33
C LEU A 70 0.66 -8.52 12.82
N ASP A 71 1.24 -7.37 13.15
CA ASP A 71 1.34 -6.87 14.52
C ASP A 71 0.04 -6.19 14.96
N HIS A 72 -0.95 -7.01 15.32
CA HIS A 72 -2.23 -6.54 15.85
C HIS A 72 -2.78 -7.45 16.94
N GLU A 73 -3.71 -6.92 17.73
CA GLU A 73 -4.50 -7.67 18.74
C GLU A 73 -5.92 -8.03 18.25
N GLY A 74 -6.26 -7.67 17.00
CA GLY A 74 -7.54 -8.02 16.37
C GLY A 74 -7.73 -9.51 16.10
N GLU A 75 -8.90 -9.87 15.58
CA GLU A 75 -9.22 -11.26 15.21
C GLU A 75 -8.34 -11.77 14.07
N GLY A 76 -8.08 -13.08 14.06
CA GLY A 76 -7.31 -13.74 13.02
C GLY A 76 -5.91 -14.14 13.45
N LEU A 77 -5.03 -14.35 12.47
CA LEU A 77 -3.67 -14.82 12.66
C LEU A 77 -2.73 -13.63 12.88
N THR A 78 -2.09 -13.57 14.03
CA THR A 78 -1.15 -12.48 14.39
C THR A 78 0.31 -12.87 14.15
N LEU A 79 1.20 -11.88 14.18
CA LEU A 79 2.65 -12.10 14.17
C LEU A 79 3.08 -12.98 15.36
N SER A 80 2.50 -12.74 16.53
CA SER A 80 2.80 -13.52 17.73
C SER A 80 2.36 -14.98 17.60
N ASP A 81 1.22 -15.24 16.96
CA ASP A 81 0.76 -16.60 16.67
C ASP A 81 1.73 -17.32 15.72
N LEU A 82 2.19 -16.64 14.67
CA LEU A 82 3.14 -17.20 13.71
C LEU A 82 4.50 -17.53 14.37
N ILE A 83 4.97 -16.68 15.28
CA ILE A 83 6.17 -16.92 16.08
C ILE A 83 5.95 -18.14 16.99
N ALA A 84 4.84 -18.19 17.73
CA ALA A 84 4.54 -19.28 18.66
C ALA A 84 4.37 -20.63 17.95
N GLN A 85 3.86 -20.63 16.72
CA GLN A 85 3.72 -21.82 15.86
C GLN A 85 5.03 -22.25 15.20
N GLY A 86 6.10 -21.45 15.30
CA GLY A 86 7.36 -21.71 14.57
C GLY A 86 7.19 -21.65 13.05
N ALA A 87 6.24 -20.84 12.57
CA ALA A 87 5.89 -20.73 11.15
C ALA A 87 6.79 -19.76 10.37
N LEU A 88 7.67 -19.01 11.06
CA LEU A 88 8.57 -18.03 10.47
C LEU A 88 10.00 -18.59 10.35
N SER A 89 10.63 -18.36 9.20
CA SER A 89 12.05 -18.72 8.99
C SER A 89 13.01 -17.82 9.79
N HIS A 90 12.60 -16.59 10.06
CA HIS A 90 13.32 -15.60 10.86
C HIS A 90 12.35 -15.02 11.91
N PRO A 91 12.07 -15.75 13.00
CA PRO A 91 11.18 -15.29 14.04
C PRO A 91 11.89 -14.24 14.90
N ASP A 92 11.89 -12.98 14.45
CA ASP A 92 12.28 -11.88 15.31
C ASP A 92 11.28 -11.77 16.46
N THR A 93 11.78 -11.72 17.69
CA THR A 93 10.96 -11.65 18.91
C THR A 93 10.55 -10.22 19.26
N VAL A 94 11.10 -9.24 18.55
CA VAL A 94 10.74 -7.83 18.71
C VAL A 94 9.59 -7.52 17.77
N VAL A 95 8.44 -7.29 18.38
CA VAL A 95 7.22 -6.89 17.71
C VAL A 95 7.40 -5.46 17.15
N PRO A 96 7.18 -5.23 15.83
CA PRO A 96 7.53 -3.99 15.17
C PRO A 96 6.53 -2.88 15.51
N GLN A 97 6.95 -1.90 16.31
CA GLN A 97 6.10 -0.74 16.63
C GLN A 97 6.38 0.41 15.67
N ILE A 98 5.33 0.92 15.02
CA ILE A 98 5.43 2.13 14.19
C ILE A 98 5.79 3.30 15.12
N PRO A 99 6.85 4.08 14.84
CA PRO A 99 7.29 5.15 15.71
C PRO A 99 6.35 6.36 15.63
N GLY A 100 6.39 7.20 16.67
CA GLY A 100 5.60 8.44 16.75
C GLY A 100 4.34 8.30 17.59
N ASP A 101 3.52 9.35 17.56
CA ASP A 101 2.21 9.36 18.22
C ASP A 101 1.14 8.67 17.36
N GLN A 102 -0.10 8.58 17.87
CA GLN A 102 -1.20 7.91 17.18
C GLN A 102 -1.46 8.49 15.78
N ALA A 103 -1.32 9.81 15.60
CA ALA A 103 -1.52 10.47 14.32
C ALA A 103 -0.44 10.03 13.31
N THR A 104 0.82 10.03 13.73
CA THR A 104 1.95 9.56 12.93
C THR A 104 1.81 8.08 12.58
N GLN A 105 1.48 7.24 13.55
CA GLN A 105 1.29 5.81 13.34
C GLN A 105 0.17 5.53 12.33
N SER A 106 -0.92 6.28 12.40
CA SER A 106 -2.05 6.15 11.46
C SER A 106 -1.63 6.53 10.03
N ALA A 107 -0.92 7.66 9.86
CA ALA A 107 -0.44 8.10 8.56
C ALA A 107 0.58 7.13 7.94
N LEU A 108 1.58 6.70 8.72
CA LEU A 108 2.59 5.74 8.26
C LEU A 108 1.95 4.37 7.96
N GLY A 109 0.96 3.93 8.74
CA GLY A 109 0.19 2.71 8.47
C GLY A 109 -0.62 2.78 7.18
N VAL A 110 -1.26 3.92 6.90
CA VAL A 110 -1.98 4.18 5.63
C VAL A 110 -1.02 4.09 4.44
N LEU A 111 0.13 4.78 4.52
CA LEU A 111 1.13 4.79 3.44
C LEU A 111 1.76 3.39 3.24
N HIS A 112 2.05 2.68 4.32
CA HIS A 112 2.55 1.31 4.28
C HIS A 112 1.58 0.36 3.58
N SER A 113 0.32 0.39 3.99
CA SER A 113 -0.68 -0.59 3.55
C SER A 113 -1.18 -0.32 2.13
N ASN A 114 -1.38 0.95 1.77
CA ASN A 114 -1.98 1.33 0.48
C ASN A 114 -0.96 1.65 -0.61
N CYS A 115 0.28 2.01 -0.23
CA CYS A 115 1.28 2.47 -1.19
C CYS A 115 2.57 1.64 -1.14
N GLY A 116 2.94 1.14 0.04
CA GLY A 116 4.21 0.47 0.29
C GLY A 116 4.48 -0.73 -0.60
N ALA A 117 3.45 -1.49 -1.00
CA ALA A 117 3.61 -2.62 -1.92
C ALA A 117 4.18 -2.24 -3.30
N CYS A 118 3.84 -1.04 -3.79
CA CYS A 118 4.39 -0.49 -5.03
C CYS A 118 5.64 0.36 -4.78
N HIS A 119 5.68 1.04 -3.62
CA HIS A 119 6.73 1.94 -3.19
C HIS A 119 7.69 1.24 -2.21
N SER A 120 8.29 0.13 -2.62
CA SER A 120 9.30 -0.59 -1.84
C SER A 120 10.39 -1.15 -2.74
N ASP A 121 11.55 -1.45 -2.18
CA ASP A 121 12.48 -2.36 -2.85
C ASP A 121 11.98 -3.81 -2.73
N PRO A 122 12.25 -4.66 -3.71
CA PRO A 122 12.92 -4.43 -4.99
C PRO A 122 11.93 -3.99 -6.11
N ASN A 123 10.74 -3.49 -5.76
CA ASN A 123 9.75 -3.07 -6.75
C ASN A 123 10.26 -1.84 -7.53
N PRO A 124 10.55 -1.96 -8.84
CA PRO A 124 11.12 -0.84 -9.58
C PRO A 124 10.16 0.35 -9.69
N TYR A 125 8.85 0.16 -9.49
CA TYR A 125 7.88 1.27 -9.49
C TYR A 125 8.23 2.34 -8.45
N CYS A 126 8.90 1.99 -7.34
CA CYS A 126 9.34 2.94 -6.33
C CYS A 126 10.44 3.91 -6.81
N THR A 127 11.07 3.63 -7.95
CA THR A 127 12.14 4.45 -8.55
C THR A 127 11.78 5.07 -9.90
N ILE A 128 10.58 4.79 -10.42
CA ILE A 128 10.12 5.37 -11.69
C ILE A 128 9.72 6.83 -11.45
N GLY A 129 10.49 7.74 -12.04
CA GLY A 129 10.28 9.17 -11.91
C GLY A 129 10.87 9.74 -10.63
N VAL A 130 10.61 9.15 -9.47
CA VAL A 130 11.17 9.59 -8.16
C VAL A 130 11.48 8.37 -7.30
N ASP A 131 12.49 8.48 -6.44
CA ASP A 131 12.80 7.45 -5.44
C ASP A 131 11.92 7.66 -4.19
N LEU A 132 10.77 6.99 -4.14
CA LEU A 132 9.76 7.11 -3.09
C LEU A 132 9.50 5.74 -2.46
N ARG A 133 9.89 5.57 -1.19
CA ARG A 133 9.74 4.35 -0.40
C ARG A 133 8.73 4.57 0.71
N LEU A 134 7.62 3.83 0.66
CA LEU A 134 6.52 3.92 1.62
C LEU A 134 6.32 2.63 2.42
N TRP A 135 7.18 1.63 2.21
CA TRP A 135 7.19 0.41 3.01
C TRP A 135 7.98 0.58 4.31
N LEU A 136 7.37 0.25 5.44
CA LEU A 136 8.02 0.27 6.74
C LEU A 136 8.84 -1.02 6.93
N ARG A 137 10.16 -0.88 6.91
CA ARG A 137 11.09 -1.95 7.27
C ARG A 137 11.33 -1.96 8.77
N VAL A 138 11.20 -3.14 9.39
CA VAL A 138 11.31 -3.33 10.84
C VAL A 138 12.63 -2.77 11.39
N GLU A 139 13.73 -2.96 10.66
CA GLU A 139 15.05 -2.48 11.04
C GLU A 139 15.23 -0.95 10.93
N ALA A 140 14.30 -0.24 10.30
CA ALA A 140 14.35 1.20 10.03
C ALA A 140 13.26 1.99 10.76
N MET A 141 12.81 1.52 11.94
CA MET A 141 11.72 2.14 12.71
C MET A 141 12.12 2.61 14.11
N ALA A 142 13.40 2.90 14.34
CA ALA A 142 13.87 3.41 15.64
C ALA A 142 13.30 4.80 15.99
N SER A 143 13.03 5.63 14.97
CA SER A 143 12.35 6.92 15.08
C SER A 143 11.57 7.19 13.78
N VAL A 144 10.69 8.21 13.79
CA VAL A 144 9.94 8.61 12.58
C VAL A 144 10.90 8.98 11.44
N GLN A 145 11.98 9.70 11.76
CA GLN A 145 13.02 10.14 10.82
C GLN A 145 13.88 9.00 10.27
N ASP A 146 13.89 7.84 10.95
CA ASP A 146 14.61 6.67 10.48
C ASP A 146 13.82 5.86 9.43
N THR A 147 12.50 6.07 9.37
CA THR A 147 11.64 5.38 8.41
C THR A 147 12.03 5.73 6.97
N ASP A 148 11.93 4.75 6.08
CA ASP A 148 12.16 4.99 4.65
C ASP A 148 11.16 6.01 4.09
N THR A 149 9.93 6.04 4.62
CA THR A 149 8.91 7.06 4.31
C THR A 149 9.41 8.46 4.58
N TYR A 150 9.91 8.74 5.78
CA TYR A 150 10.42 10.06 6.09
C TYR A 150 11.61 10.42 5.20
N ARG A 151 12.59 9.51 5.11
CA ARG A 151 13.85 9.74 4.38
C ARG A 151 13.68 9.94 2.88
N SER A 152 12.68 9.32 2.27
CA SER A 152 12.44 9.38 0.82
C SER A 152 11.37 10.38 0.39
N ALA A 153 10.56 10.90 1.31
CA ALA A 153 9.45 11.80 0.97
C ALA A 153 9.58 13.21 1.57
N VAL A 154 10.03 13.36 2.80
CA VAL A 154 10.00 14.66 3.50
C VAL A 154 11.12 15.57 2.99
N GLY A 155 10.75 16.73 2.45
CA GLY A 155 11.66 17.71 1.85
C GLY A 155 12.27 17.27 0.52
N ILE A 156 11.79 16.16 -0.06
CA ILE A 156 12.34 15.62 -1.32
C ILE A 156 11.60 16.22 -2.52
N PRO A 157 12.31 16.85 -3.48
CA PRO A 157 11.69 17.38 -4.69
C PRO A 157 11.00 16.28 -5.49
N ALA A 158 9.77 16.54 -5.92
CA ALA A 158 9.07 15.70 -6.88
C ALA A 158 9.76 15.81 -8.25
N GLN A 159 10.12 14.67 -8.81
CA GLN A 159 10.71 14.58 -10.15
C GLN A 159 9.65 14.33 -11.25
N THR A 160 8.37 14.29 -10.86
CA THR A 160 7.22 14.03 -11.75
C THR A 160 6.54 15.30 -12.26
N GLY A 161 7.15 16.47 -12.03
CA GLY A 161 6.56 17.78 -12.33
C GLY A 161 5.69 18.30 -11.18
N THR A 162 5.01 19.42 -11.42
CA THR A 162 4.15 20.06 -10.42
C THR A 162 2.76 19.42 -10.41
N VAL A 163 2.21 19.21 -9.22
CA VAL A 163 0.82 18.75 -9.02
C VAL A 163 0.11 19.76 -8.14
N ALA A 164 -0.98 20.36 -8.63
CA ALA A 164 -1.70 21.43 -7.92
C ALA A 164 -0.81 22.60 -7.45
N GLY A 165 0.31 22.86 -8.14
CA GLY A 165 1.27 23.90 -7.78
C GLY A 165 2.36 23.46 -6.79
N ALA A 166 2.27 22.26 -6.21
CA ALA A 166 3.30 21.64 -5.39
C ALA A 166 4.39 20.97 -6.25
N ASP A 167 5.65 21.04 -5.82
CA ASP A 167 6.81 20.43 -6.48
C ASP A 167 7.67 19.58 -5.52
N THR A 168 7.24 19.42 -4.28
CA THR A 168 7.93 18.65 -3.23
C THR A 168 7.02 17.51 -2.78
N LEU A 169 7.57 16.31 -2.57
CA LEU A 169 6.79 15.12 -2.24
C LEU A 169 5.98 15.33 -0.95
N ILE A 170 6.67 15.67 0.15
CA ILE A 170 6.07 16.11 1.40
C ILE A 170 6.80 17.37 1.88
N VAL A 171 6.05 18.44 2.10
CA VAL A 171 6.50 19.67 2.77
C VAL A 171 6.09 19.57 4.24
N ALA A 172 7.07 19.56 5.15
CA ALA A 172 6.78 19.54 6.58
C ALA A 172 5.93 20.77 6.97
N GLY A 173 4.84 20.54 7.71
CA GLY A 173 3.94 21.60 8.14
C GLY A 173 2.90 22.04 7.09
N ASP A 174 2.98 21.58 5.83
CA ASP A 174 2.08 22.01 4.76
C ASP A 174 1.69 20.88 3.79
N ALA A 175 0.57 20.21 4.09
CA ALA A 175 -0.01 19.20 3.23
C ALA A 175 -0.51 19.75 1.88
N GLU A 176 -0.97 21.01 1.83
CA GLU A 176 -1.46 21.61 0.59
C GLU A 176 -0.31 21.98 -0.36
N ALA A 177 0.91 22.14 0.16
CA ALA A 177 2.13 22.27 -0.63
C ALA A 177 2.79 20.91 -0.97
N SER A 178 2.17 19.77 -0.62
CA SER A 178 2.76 18.44 -0.77
C SER A 178 2.16 17.67 -1.96
N VAL A 179 3.02 17.24 -2.90
CA VAL A 179 2.61 16.46 -4.09
C VAL A 179 1.94 15.14 -3.70
N LEU A 180 2.46 14.46 -2.67
CA LEU A 180 1.91 13.16 -2.24
C LEU A 180 0.44 13.30 -1.82
N PHE A 181 0.11 14.32 -1.03
CA PHE A 181 -1.25 14.55 -0.55
C PHE A 181 -2.23 14.79 -1.70
N HIS A 182 -1.87 15.62 -2.68
CA HIS A 182 -2.71 15.85 -3.86
C HIS A 182 -2.96 14.59 -4.66
N ARG A 183 -1.91 13.79 -4.93
CA ARG A 183 -2.03 12.58 -5.75
C ARG A 183 -2.89 11.50 -5.09
N MET A 184 -2.86 11.39 -3.75
CA MET A 184 -3.74 10.49 -3.01
C MET A 184 -5.23 10.80 -3.19
N ALA A 185 -5.58 12.06 -3.48
CA ALA A 185 -6.96 12.52 -3.61
C ALA A 185 -7.53 12.42 -5.05
N LEU A 186 -6.66 12.31 -6.06
CA LEU A 186 -7.08 12.24 -7.46
C LEU A 186 -7.71 10.88 -7.80
N ARG A 187 -8.77 10.88 -8.62
CA ARG A 187 -9.47 9.66 -9.09
C ARG A 187 -9.73 9.64 -10.60
N ASP A 188 -9.16 10.59 -11.32
CA ASP A 188 -9.43 10.77 -12.74
C ASP A 188 -8.16 11.15 -13.53
N GLY A 189 -7.24 10.20 -13.66
CA GLY A 189 -6.23 10.26 -14.73
C GLY A 189 -4.81 9.90 -14.32
N ALA A 190 -3.85 10.27 -15.15
CA ALA A 190 -2.47 9.77 -15.09
C ALA A 190 -1.69 10.13 -13.81
N LEU A 191 -2.18 11.10 -13.03
CA LEU A 191 -1.55 11.53 -11.78
C LEU A 191 -2.15 10.87 -10.54
N GLN A 192 -3.28 10.17 -10.67
CA GLN A 192 -3.95 9.43 -9.61
C GLN A 192 -3.01 8.43 -8.93
N MET A 193 -3.13 8.34 -7.61
CA MET A 193 -2.49 7.31 -6.80
C MET A 193 -3.49 6.75 -5.77
N PRO A 194 -3.61 5.42 -5.62
CA PRO A 194 -3.01 4.38 -6.47
C PRO A 194 -3.53 4.41 -7.92
N PRO A 195 -2.72 4.03 -8.92
CA PRO A 195 -3.06 4.19 -10.34
C PRO A 195 -4.09 3.19 -10.86
N LEU A 196 -4.45 2.19 -10.05
CA LEU A 196 -5.39 1.11 -10.39
C LEU A 196 -6.14 0.65 -9.15
N GLY A 197 -7.33 0.08 -9.35
CA GLY A 197 -8.14 -0.54 -8.29
C GLY A 197 -8.77 0.45 -7.29
N THR A 198 -8.86 1.73 -7.63
CA THR A 198 -9.52 2.74 -6.78
C THR A 198 -10.28 3.78 -7.60
N ASP A 199 -11.57 3.96 -7.29
CA ASP A 199 -12.42 5.00 -7.91
C ASP A 199 -12.87 6.08 -6.93
N LEU A 200 -12.73 5.80 -5.62
CA LEU A 200 -13.11 6.69 -4.55
C LEU A 200 -11.90 7.05 -3.68
N ALA A 201 -11.81 8.32 -3.32
CA ALA A 201 -10.83 8.82 -2.38
C ALA A 201 -11.07 8.23 -0.98
N ASP A 202 -10.03 7.68 -0.36
CA ASP A 202 -10.08 7.29 1.05
C ASP A 202 -9.97 8.55 1.91
N ALA A 203 -11.12 9.05 2.36
CA ALA A 203 -11.20 10.29 3.13
C ALA A 203 -10.49 10.17 4.49
N ASP A 204 -10.54 9.00 5.13
CA ASP A 204 -9.92 8.77 6.43
C ASP A 204 -8.40 8.68 6.28
N GLY A 205 -7.92 7.95 5.27
CA GLY A 205 -6.50 7.87 4.93
C GLY A 205 -5.92 9.23 4.53
N LEU A 206 -6.64 10.01 3.72
CA LEU A 206 -6.26 11.38 3.37
C LEU A 206 -6.17 12.28 4.60
N ASN A 207 -7.15 12.21 5.50
CA ASN A 207 -7.14 13.01 6.70
C ASN A 207 -5.99 12.62 7.63
N ALA A 208 -5.72 11.33 7.81
CA ALA A 208 -4.59 10.85 8.61
C ALA A 208 -3.25 11.40 8.09
N VAL A 209 -3.01 11.28 6.77
CA VAL A 209 -1.78 11.79 6.15
C VAL A 209 -1.71 13.31 6.21
N LYS A 210 -2.82 14.03 5.98
CA LYS A 210 -2.88 15.49 6.12
C LYS A 210 -2.52 15.96 7.53
N THR A 211 -3.12 15.34 8.54
CA THR A 211 -2.85 15.67 9.95
C THR A 211 -1.39 15.45 10.29
N TRP A 212 -0.82 14.32 9.87
CA TRP A 212 0.60 14.03 10.11
C TRP A 212 1.52 15.03 9.42
N ILE A 213 1.34 15.30 8.13
CA ILE A 213 2.20 16.24 7.39
C ILE A 213 2.18 17.62 8.05
N ASN A 214 1.00 18.13 8.42
CA ASN A 214 0.84 19.43 9.05
C ASN A 214 1.42 19.50 10.48
N ALA A 215 1.69 18.37 11.12
CA ALA A 215 2.31 18.29 12.44
C ALA A 215 3.83 18.12 12.39
N LEU A 216 4.42 17.89 11.21
CA LEU A 216 5.87 17.84 11.05
C LEU A 216 6.48 19.23 11.29
N GLU A 217 7.57 19.27 12.05
CA GLU A 217 8.40 20.46 12.22
C GLU A 217 9.42 20.56 11.07
N GLU A 218 9.78 21.79 10.69
CA GLU A 218 10.84 22.08 9.69
C GLU A 218 12.25 21.70 10.17
#